data_AF-A0A256WEP6-F1
#
_entry.id   AF-A0A256WEP6-F1
#
_cell.length_a   1.000
_cell.length_b   1.000
_cell.length_c   1.000
_cell.angle_alpha   90.00
_cell.angle_beta   90.00
_cell.angle_gamma   90.00
#
_symmetry.space_group_name_H-M   'P 1'
#
loop_
_entity.id
_entity.type
_entity.pdbx_description
1 polymer ?
#
loop_
_entity_poly.entity_id
_entity_poly.type
_entity_poly.pdbx_seq_one_letter_code
_entity_poly.pdbx_strand_id
1 'polypeptide(L)' 'MTDITKTIVTEINKLADSKKANWWNNYLKNPVSFIGVGIPQIRDILIKTRKKHLFLAGKR' A
#
# COMPACT_ATOMS: atom_id res chain seq x y z
N MET A 1 0.44 -8.52 -13.70
CA MET A 1 0.89 -7.39 -12.85
C MET A 1 2.35 -7.09 -13.13
N THR A 2 2.72 -5.82 -13.25
CA THR A 2 4.12 -5.41 -13.31
C THR A 2 4.83 -5.73 -11.99
N ASP A 3 6.16 -5.89 -11.99
CA ASP A 3 6.94 -6.14 -10.77
C ASP A 3 6.81 -5.00 -9.74
N ILE A 4 6.64 -3.77 -10.21
CA ILE A 4 6.41 -2.60 -9.36
C ILE A 4 5.06 -2.72 -8.65
N THR A 5 4.00 -3.08 -9.38
CA THR A 5 2.66 -3.29 -8.77
C THR A 5 2.70 -4.37 -7.70
N LYS A 6 3.38 -5.50 -7.97
CA LYS A 6 3.54 -6.58 -6.98
C LYS A 6 4.28 -6.12 -5.74
N THR A 7 5.35 -5.35 -5.92
CA THR A 7 6.14 -4.78 -4.81
C THR A 7 5.26 -3.88 -3.95
N ILE A 8 4.53 -2.94 -4.55
CA ILE A 8 3.65 -2.01 -3.83
C ILE A 8 2.58 -2.76 -3.04
N VAL A 9 1.88 -3.71 -3.68
CA VAL A 9 0.82 -4.50 -3.02
C VAL A 9 1.40 -5.32 -1.86
N THR A 10 2.58 -5.91 -2.04
CA THR A 10 3.25 -6.67 -0.97
C THR A 10 3.58 -5.79 0.23
N GLU A 11 4.11 -4.58 0.00
CA GLU A 11 4.43 -3.64 1.07
C GLU A 11 3.17 -3.11 1.78
N ILE A 12 2.07 -2.88 1.05
CA ILE A 12 0.78 -2.51 1.67
C ILE A 12 0.26 -3.66 2.54
N ASN A 13 0.31 -4.89 2.05
CA ASN A 13 -0.17 -6.07 2.80
C ASN A 13 0.60 -6.30 4.10
N LYS A 14 1.90 -5.97 4.14
CA LYS A 14 2.70 -6.06 5.39
C LYS A 14 2.24 -5.09 6.47
N LEU A 15 1.59 -3.99 6.09
CA LEU A 15 1.07 -2.98 7.03
C LEU A 15 -0.42 -3.18 7.36
N ALA A 16 -1.03 -4.27 6.87
CA ALA A 16 -2.44 -4.55 7.10
C ALA A 16 -2.76 -4.59 8.60
N ASP A 17 -3.89 -3.98 8.97
CA ASP A 17 -4.35 -3.89 10.36
C ASP A 17 -5.82 -4.29 10.40
N SER A 18 -6.09 -5.49 10.91
CA SER A 18 -7.44 -6.06 10.95
C SER A 18 -8.39 -5.23 11.82
N LYS A 19 -7.90 -4.58 12.88
CA LYS A 19 -8.74 -3.75 13.75
C LYS A 19 -9.19 -2.49 13.03
N LYS A 20 -8.27 -1.80 12.34
CA LYS A 20 -8.61 -0.62 11.53
C LYS A 20 -9.47 -0.99 10.34
N ALA A 21 -9.17 -2.10 9.67
CA ALA A 21 -9.97 -2.65 8.58
C ALA A 21 -11.42 -2.85 9.03
N ASN A 22 -11.63 -3.57 10.13
CA ASN A 22 -12.96 -3.84 10.68
C ASN A 22 -13.70 -2.55 11.06
N TRP A 23 -12.99 -1.57 11.63
CA TRP A 23 -13.59 -0.27 11.93
C TRP A 23 -14.11 0.42 10.65
N TRP A 24 -13.30 0.50 9.59
CA TRP A 24 -13.71 1.11 8.31
C TRP A 24 -14.83 0.33 7.60
N ASN A 25 -14.72 -1.00 7.58
CA ASN A 25 -15.75 -1.91 7.07
C ASN A 25 -17.11 -1.63 7.72
N ASN A 26 -17.14 -1.52 9.05
CA ASN A 26 -18.35 -1.22 9.82
C ASN A 26 -18.86 0.22 9.62
N TYR A 27 -17.94 1.19 9.56
CA TYR A 27 -18.27 2.61 9.40
C TYR A 27 -18.93 2.87 8.04
N LEU A 28 -18.35 2.34 6.96
CA LEU A 28 -18.82 2.58 5.60
C LEU A 28 -19.92 1.61 5.15
N LYS A 29 -20.26 0.60 5.98
CA LYS A 29 -21.23 -0.47 5.67
C LYS A 29 -20.79 -1.40 4.53
N ASN A 30 -19.50 -1.72 4.51
CA ASN A 30 -18.90 -2.71 3.61
C ASN A 30 -19.10 -2.50 2.08
N PRO A 31 -19.01 -1.27 1.52
CA PRO A 31 -19.10 -1.07 0.07
C PRO A 31 -17.87 -1.64 -0.65
N VAL A 32 -16.73 -1.72 0.06
CA VAL A 32 -15.48 -2.33 -0.37
C VAL A 32 -14.76 -2.91 0.86
N SER A 33 -13.91 -3.91 0.66
CA SER A 33 -13.09 -4.47 1.74
C SER A 33 -11.89 -3.56 2.05
N PHE A 34 -11.80 -3.10 3.29
CA PHE A 34 -10.66 -2.33 3.77
C PHE A 34 -9.56 -3.25 4.32
N ILE A 35 -8.30 -2.87 4.08
CA ILE A 35 -7.11 -3.58 4.59
C ILE A 35 -6.53 -2.95 5.87
N GLY A 36 -7.06 -1.80 6.29
CA GLY A 36 -6.63 -1.11 7.51
C GLY A 36 -5.35 -0.30 7.38
N VAL A 37 -4.90 -0.01 6.16
CA VAL A 37 -3.75 0.85 5.87
C VAL A 37 -4.22 2.25 5.54
N GLY A 38 -3.68 3.25 6.23
CA GLY A 38 -4.03 4.65 6.02
C GLY A 38 -3.32 5.28 4.80
N ILE A 39 -3.91 6.34 4.25
CA ILE A 39 -3.34 7.10 3.13
C ILE A 39 -1.89 7.55 3.38
N PRO A 40 -1.50 8.04 4.58
CA PRO A 40 -0.11 8.42 4.84
C PRO A 40 0.89 7.27 4.61
N GLN A 41 0.55 6.06 5.08
CA GLN A 41 1.39 4.87 4.92
C GLN A 41 1.49 4.45 3.45
N ILE A 42 0.37 4.50 2.72
CA ILE A 42 0.34 4.21 1.28
C ILE A 42 1.24 5.20 0.53
N ARG A 43 1.15 6.50 0.86
CA ARG A 43 1.97 7.55 0.24
C ARG A 43 3.47 7.31 0.46
N ASP A 44 3.86 6.92 1.66
CA ASP A 44 5.26 6.61 1.97
C ASP A 44 5.79 5.41 1.15
N ILE A 45 4.99 4.35 1.01
CA ILE A 45 5.33 3.19 0.18
C ILE A 45 5.55 3.62 -1.28
N LEU A 46 4.64 4.43 -1.83
CA LEU A 46 4.72 4.89 -3.21
C LEU A 46 5.97 5.75 -3.45
N ILE A 47 6.28 6.68 -2.54
CA ILE A 47 7.47 7.54 -2.64
C ILE A 47 8.75 6.70 -2.56
N LYS A 48 8.84 5.78 -1.58
CA LYS A 48 10.00 4.89 -1.42
C LYS A 48 10.20 4.00 -2.63
N THR A 49 9.12 3.42 -3.16
CA THR A 49 9.17 2.55 -4.35
C THR A 49 9.63 3.33 -5.58
N ARG A 50 9.09 4.54 -5.79
CA ARG A 50 9.51 5.42 -6.89
C ARG A 50 10.99 5.78 -6.79
N LYS A 51 11.47 6.19 -5.61
CA LYS A 51 12.89 6.52 -5.37
C LYS A 51 13.80 5.33 -5.69
N LYS A 52 13.45 4.13 -5.21
CA LYS A 52 14.20 2.89 -5.49
C LYS A 52 14.26 2.60 -6.99
N HIS A 53 13.14 2.74 -7.69
CA HIS A 53 13.09 2.49 -9.13
C HIS A 53 13.92 3.51 -9.92
N LEU A 54 13.84 4.80 -9.59
CA LEU A 54 14.64 5.85 -10.24
C LEU A 54 16.15 5.66 -9.99
N PHE A 55 16.53 5.25 -8.78
CA PHE A 55 17.92 4.93 -8.45
C PHE A 55 18.48 3.76 -9.28
N LEU A 56 17.67 2.72 -9.53
CA LEU A 56 18.06 1.58 -10.35
C LEU A 56 18.13 1.93 -11.85
N ALA A 57 17.30 2.87 -12.32
CA ALA A 57 17.30 3.32 -13.71
C ALA A 57 18.52 4.19 -14.06
N GLY A 58 19.03 4.99 -13.11
CA GLY A 58 20.21 5.85 -13.31
C GLY A 58 21.57 5.17 -13.08
N LYS A 59 21.59 3.87 -12.75
CA LYS A 59 22.80 3.05 -12.58
C LYS A 59 23.18 2.24 -13.83
N ARG A 60 22.57 2.55 -14.97
CA ARG A 60 22.87 1.94 -16.28
C ARG A 60 23.75 2.85 -17.11
#